data_AF-A0A1G3A5Z6-F1
#
_entry.id   AF-A0A1G3A5Z6-F1
#
_cell.length_a   1.000
_cell.length_b   1.000
_cell.length_c   1.000
_cell.angle_alpha   90.00
_cell.angle_beta   90.00
_cell.angle_gamma   90.00
#
_symmetry.space_group_name_H-M   'P 1'
#
loop_
_entity.id
_entity.type
_entity.pdbx_description
1 polymer ?
#
loop_
_entity_poly.entity_id
_entity_poly.type
_entity_poly.pdbx_seq_one_letter_code
_entity_poly.pdbx_strand_id
1 'polypeptide(L)' 'MEQSITVTLPADVGEALDKLTQREGISRAEVVTRAVKEHLFLRQFRLLRQRMSVHARSQGVVTDQDVFDRVS' A
#
# COMPACT_ATOMS: atom_id res chain seq x y z
N MET A 1 11.57 -6.82 -15.80
CA MET A 1 10.80 -7.88 -16.49
C MET A 1 9.35 -7.59 -16.24
N GLU A 2 8.54 -7.45 -17.29
CA GLU A 2 7.10 -7.26 -17.16
C GLU A 2 6.43 -8.64 -17.13
N GLN A 3 5.44 -8.80 -16.25
CA GLN A 3 4.66 -10.03 -16.11
C GLN A 3 3.19 -9.66 -16.23
N SER A 4 2.46 -10.33 -17.13
CA SER A 4 1.02 -10.20 -17.22
C SER A 4 0.34 -11.21 -16.32
N ILE A 5 -0.74 -10.77 -15.66
CA ILE A 5 -1.61 -11.62 -14.88
C ILE A 5 -3.05 -11.45 -15.37
N THR A 6 -3.77 -12.54 -15.52
CA THR A 6 -5.21 -12.52 -15.77
C THR A 6 -5.92 -12.76 -14.45
N VAL A 7 -6.78 -11.82 -14.04
CA VAL A 7 -7.54 -11.89 -12.79
C VAL A 7 -9.03 -11.76 -13.10
N THR A 8 -9.84 -12.55 -12.40
CA THR A 8 -11.30 -12.39 -12.45
C THR A 8 -11.73 -11.45 -11.34
N LEU A 9 -12.51 -10.44 -11.68
CA LEU A 9 -13.03 -9.45 -10.75
C LEU A 9 -14.55 -9.55 -10.68
N PRO A 10 -15.16 -9.30 -9.51
CA PRO A 10 -16.60 -9.08 -9.40
C PRO A 10 -17.10 -7.97 -10.35
N ALA A 11 -18.33 -8.08 -10.83
CA ALA A 11 -18.89 -7.17 -11.83
C ALA A 11 -18.94 -5.71 -11.33
N ASP A 12 -19.31 -5.51 -10.08
CA ASP A 12 -19.34 -4.21 -9.40
C ASP A 12 -17.96 -3.54 -9.35
N VAL A 13 -16.90 -4.32 -9.13
CA VAL A 13 -15.51 -3.84 -9.18
C VAL A 13 -15.13 -3.40 -10.59
N GLY A 14 -15.54 -4.16 -11.61
CA GLY A 14 -15.34 -3.80 -13.02
C GLY A 14 -15.99 -2.46 -13.37
N GLU A 15 -17.25 -2.27 -12.96
CA GLU A 15 -17.98 -1.01 -13.18
C GLU A 15 -17.35 0.17 -12.44
N ALA A 16 -16.86 -0.04 -11.22
CA ALA A 16 -16.19 0.98 -10.44
C ALA A 16 -14.87 1.41 -11.11
N LEU A 17 -14.10 0.45 -11.64
CA LEU A 17 -12.88 0.72 -12.41
C LEU A 17 -13.22 1.56 -13.65
N ASP A 18 -14.28 1.24 -14.37
CA ASP A 18 -14.69 1.99 -15.56
C ASP A 18 -15.02 3.44 -15.26
N LYS A 19 -15.83 3.67 -14.22
CA LYS A 19 -16.15 5.03 -13.77
C LYS A 19 -14.90 5.82 -13.38
N LEU A 20 -13.93 5.16 -12.73
CA LEU A 20 -12.68 5.80 -12.34
C LEU A 20 -11.82 6.17 -13.56
N THR A 21 -11.63 5.23 -14.49
CA THR A 21 -10.85 5.45 -15.71
C THR A 21 -11.44 6.57 -16.58
N GLN A 22 -12.77 6.65 -16.69
CA GLN A 22 -13.45 7.74 -17.41
C GLN A 22 -13.26 9.11 -16.75
N ARG A 23 -13.20 9.16 -15.41
CA ARG A 23 -13.04 10.41 -14.67
C ARG A 23 -11.59 10.90 -14.63
N GLU A 24 -10.64 9.99 -14.47
CA GLU A 24 -9.22 10.33 -14.25
C GLU A 24 -8.39 10.27 -15.53
N GLY A 25 -8.93 9.70 -16.63
CA GLY A 25 -8.22 9.58 -17.91
C GLY A 25 -7.08 8.55 -17.89
N ILE A 26 -7.04 7.68 -16.89
CA ILE A 26 -6.02 6.64 -16.70
C ILE A 26 -6.53 5.27 -17.12
N SER A 27 -5.63 4.35 -17.49
CA SER A 27 -6.03 3.01 -17.94
C SER A 27 -6.43 2.09 -16.78
N ARG A 28 -7.28 1.09 -17.05
CA ARG A 28 -7.62 0.05 -16.05
C ARG A 28 -6.37 -0.64 -15.50
N ALA A 29 -5.40 -0.95 -16.38
CA ALA A 29 -4.15 -1.61 -16.01
C ALA A 29 -3.32 -0.74 -15.04
N GLU A 30 -3.28 0.57 -15.26
CA GLU A 30 -2.60 1.51 -14.37
C GLU A 30 -3.26 1.56 -12.99
N VAL A 31 -4.59 1.65 -12.93
CA VAL A 31 -5.33 1.62 -11.67
C VAL A 31 -5.03 0.35 -10.88
N VAL A 32 -5.16 -0.81 -11.54
CA VAL A 32 -4.91 -2.11 -10.91
C VAL A 32 -3.46 -2.22 -10.45
N THR A 33 -2.51 -1.81 -11.28
CA THR A 33 -1.08 -1.83 -10.94
C THR A 33 -0.79 -0.95 -9.72
N ARG A 34 -1.34 0.26 -9.68
CA ARG A 34 -1.20 1.18 -8.54
C ARG A 34 -1.78 0.55 -7.28
N ALA A 35 -3.02 0.06 -7.34
CA ALA A 35 -3.70 -0.56 -6.20
C ALA A 35 -2.92 -1.77 -5.66
N VAL A 36 -2.42 -2.65 -6.53
CA VAL A 36 -1.61 -3.80 -6.13
C VAL A 36 -0.30 -3.37 -5.48
N LYS A 37 0.41 -2.39 -6.05
CA LYS A 37 1.65 -1.86 -5.47
C LYS A 37 1.41 -1.26 -4.09
N GLU A 38 0.38 -0.44 -3.93
CA GLU A 38 0.02 0.16 -2.65
C GLU A 38 -0.35 -0.90 -1.61
N HIS A 39 -1.15 -1.91 -2.00
CA HIS A 39 -1.51 -3.01 -1.12
C HIS A 39 -0.28 -3.78 -0.63
N LEU A 40 0.62 -4.14 -1.55
CA LEU A 40 1.86 -4.86 -1.23
C LEU A 40 2.79 -4.01 -0.35
N PHE A 41 2.89 -2.72 -0.63
CA PHE A 41 3.69 -1.79 0.17
C PHE A 41 3.15 -1.68 1.59
N LEU A 42 1.85 -1.43 1.76
CA LEU A 42 1.22 -1.33 3.07
C LEU A 42 1.38 -2.62 3.89
N ARG A 43 1.26 -3.79 3.25
CA ARG A 43 1.48 -5.07 3.91
C ARG A 43 2.93 -5.23 4.37
N GLN A 44 3.90 -4.92 3.51
CA GLN A 44 5.32 -4.97 3.86
C GLN A 44 5.67 -3.97 4.98
N PHE A 45 5.15 -2.75 4.90
CA PHE A 45 5.34 -1.72 5.90
C PHE A 45 4.80 -2.15 7.26
N ARG A 46 3.59 -2.71 7.33
CA ARG A 46 3.01 -3.22 8.59
C ARG A 46 3.86 -4.33 9.22
N LEU A 47 4.35 -5.26 8.41
CA LEU A 47 5.23 -6.34 8.88
C LEU A 47 6.58 -5.81 9.35
N LEU A 48 7.15 -4.83 8.65
CA LEU A 48 8.38 -4.17 9.07
C LEU A 48 8.18 -3.44 10.40
N ARG A 49 7.12 -2.63 10.50
CA ARG A 49 6.76 -1.90 11.71
C ARG A 49 6.59 -2.86 12.89
N GLN A 50 5.89 -3.97 12.73
CA GLN A 50 5.73 -4.96 13.80
C GLN A 50 7.08 -5.47 14.33
N ARG A 51 8.01 -5.80 13.43
CA ARG A 51 9.36 -6.27 13.82
C ARG A 51 10.17 -5.17 14.50
N MET A 52 10.16 -3.97 13.92
CA MET A 52 10.95 -2.84 14.42
C MET A 52 10.40 -2.26 15.73
N SER A 53 9.08 -2.20 15.91
CA SER A 53 8.47 -1.70 17.15
C SER A 53 8.81 -2.54 18.38
N VAL A 54 9.16 -3.83 18.21
CA VAL A 54 9.67 -4.65 19.33
C VAL A 54 11.06 -4.18 19.76
N HIS A 55 11.93 -3.88 18.79
CA HIS A 55 13.29 -3.41 19.05
C HIS A 55 13.31 -1.96 19.54
N ALA A 56 12.45 -1.11 18.98
CA ALA A 56 12.30 0.28 19.40
C ALA A 56 11.86 0.37 20.88
N ARG A 57 10.92 -0.48 21.30
CA ARG A 57 10.44 -0.53 22.69
C ARG A 57 11.54 -0.88 23.70
N SER A 58 12.44 -1.81 23.38
CA SER A 58 13.57 -2.12 24.28
C SER A 58 14.57 -0.95 24.40
N GLN A 59 14.54 0.00 23.45
CA GLN A 59 15.33 1.22 23.47
C GLN A 59 14.53 2.46 23.96
N GLY A 60 13.34 2.24 24.53
CA GLY A 60 12.50 3.31 25.09
C GLY A 60 11.83 4.20 24.04
N VAL A 61 11.64 3.73 22.81
CA VAL A 61 10.87 4.42 21.76
C VAL A 61 9.54 3.71 21.58
N VAL A 62 8.45 4.38 21.94
CA VAL A 62 7.10 3.81 21.97
C VAL A 62 6.12 4.59 21.09
N THR A 63 6.30 5.90 21.02
CA THR A 63 5.45 6.84 20.29
C THR A 63 6.17 7.47 19.11
N ASP A 64 5.41 8.04 18.18
CA ASP A 64 5.98 8.81 17.08
C ASP A 64 6.66 10.10 17.58
N GLN A 65 6.24 10.63 18.74
CA GLN A 65 6.92 11.75 19.39
C GLN A 65 8.33 11.37 19.86
N ASP A 66 8.49 10.18 20.47
CA ASP A 66 9.81 9.68 20.90
C ASP A 66 10.77 9.51 19.71
N VAL A 67 10.23 9.23 18.52
CA VAL A 67 11.01 9.18 17.28
C VAL A 67 11.41 10.60 16.88
N PHE A 68 10.44 11.51 16.81
CA PHE A 68 10.65 12.91 16.40
C PHE A 68 11.72 13.58 17.26
N ASP A 69 11.61 13.48 18.59
CA ASP A 69 12.54 14.06 19.56
C ASP A 69 13.99 13.53 19.43
N ARG A 70 14.19 12.38 18.75
CA ARG A 70 15.52 11.77 18.55
C ARG A 70 16.14 12.05 17.19
N VAL A 71 15.35 12.42 16.18
CA VAL A 71 15.82 12.54 14.78
C VAL A 71 15.60 13.90 14.14
N SER A 72 14.88 14.80 14.82
CA SER A 72 14.64 16.20 14.42
C SER A 72 15.30 17.14 15.42
#